data_AF-A0A852ZH61-F1
#
_entry.id   AF-A0A852ZH61-F1
#
_cell.length_a   1.000
_cell.length_b   1.000
_cell.length_c   1.000
_cell.angle_alpha   90.00
_cell.angle_beta   90.00
_cell.angle_gamma   90.00
#
_symmetry.space_group_name_H-M   'P 1'
#
loop_
_entity.id
_entity.type
_entity.pdbx_description
1 polymer ?
#
loop_
_entity_poly.entity_id
_entity_poly.type
_entity_poly.pdbx_seq_one_letter_code
_entity_poly.pdbx_strand_id
1 'polypeptide(L)'
;MVAIAALAVGTQASALAATDQEPRPRNLAAGLGYSWSQAPDAAYPDDGRELTDGHYGSLDRNDPAWVGHTKGETREVVIDLGSRKSVSRIDAHFLQDWPASSILVPLTVSMYVSQDSKSWALLAHKSTQLLWGDGPPRDETYFWDGVVDGFPDRNDEGTMAYARYVKVMFSVHTRASQLLDEVEVLGFDGRTKQAATPRPDHTAYLTPGTSTAGISDLALLYNGHYESGKGNWTKDRIIPYLEYVDTAGRPVEQLFDGVLYLGLRTPEGRDFGSGSTTLSDWMWYLNKTFAAQGDLEQLNEAAGQVANDLGKPGLRTKVVLMIPDPGESLTDFGDVDGDGVTEDVNESSVGREQAVANREKIVRWWIDTVETRWANAGYTHLKLSGLYWLSEQISVSASGPETLRRVSAAAHDNGHKLFWIPHFLAYKSYMWSDVGIDAAAFQPNYFFEDMSAERIEDASAIAKRYGMGVEVEFDERMLTDDVFRDRYITYLNGGVKYGYMKSAFLAYYQGNDAVLQAANSSDPRQRVLYDWLHEFVRGTYRPQSTG
;
A
#
# COMPACT_ATOMS: atom_id res chain seq x y z
N MET A 1 -82.04 35.63 50.98
CA MET A 1 -81.87 34.31 51.64
C MET A 1 -80.77 33.57 50.90
N VAL A 2 -79.79 33.10 51.64
CA VAL A 2 -78.57 32.41 51.20
C VAL A 2 -78.93 31.03 50.63
N ALA A 3 -78.34 30.65 49.50
CA ALA A 3 -78.22 29.26 49.08
C ALA A 3 -76.78 28.99 48.65
N ILE A 4 -76.17 28.03 49.35
CA ILE A 4 -74.77 27.62 49.28
C ILE A 4 -74.54 26.86 47.97
N ALA A 5 -73.60 27.31 47.14
CA ALA A 5 -73.14 26.60 45.96
C ALA A 5 -71.91 25.74 46.31
N ALA A 6 -72.03 24.43 46.14
CA ALA A 6 -70.95 23.47 46.32
C ALA A 6 -69.96 23.52 45.14
N LEU A 7 -68.69 23.79 45.43
CA LEU A 7 -67.58 23.69 44.49
C LEU A 7 -67.11 22.22 44.43
N ALA A 8 -67.39 21.55 43.32
CA ALA A 8 -66.75 20.29 42.97
C ALA A 8 -65.40 20.57 42.31
N VAL A 9 -64.30 20.31 43.03
CA VAL A 9 -62.95 20.34 42.49
C VAL A 9 -62.68 19.01 41.80
N GLY A 10 -62.64 19.03 40.46
CA GLY A 10 -62.21 17.89 39.66
C GLY A 10 -60.69 17.70 39.76
N THR A 11 -60.27 16.53 40.21
CA THR A 11 -58.87 16.08 40.17
C THR A 11 -58.51 15.65 38.74
N GLN A 12 -57.85 16.53 37.98
CA GLN A 12 -57.14 16.12 36.78
C GLN A 12 -55.88 15.35 37.18
N ALA A 13 -55.89 14.05 36.97
CA ALA A 13 -54.68 13.24 37.00
C ALA A 13 -53.77 13.67 35.84
N SER A 14 -52.62 14.24 36.15
CA SER A 14 -51.56 14.54 35.19
C SER A 14 -50.98 13.21 34.70
N ALA A 15 -51.24 12.86 33.44
CA ALA A 15 -50.53 11.78 32.78
C ALA A 15 -49.06 12.18 32.64
N LEU A 16 -48.17 11.45 33.30
CA LEU A 16 -46.73 11.52 33.07
C LEU A 16 -46.47 11.17 31.60
N ALA A 17 -45.96 12.14 30.85
CA ALA A 17 -45.43 11.90 29.51
C ALA A 17 -44.24 10.95 29.65
N ALA A 18 -44.42 9.69 29.22
CA ALA A 18 -43.31 8.81 28.94
C ALA A 18 -42.50 9.50 27.83
N THR A 19 -41.28 9.93 28.14
CA THR A 19 -40.32 10.33 27.13
C THR A 19 -40.01 9.09 26.30
N ASP A 20 -40.44 9.08 25.03
CA ASP A 20 -39.96 8.12 24.02
C ASP A 20 -38.44 8.32 23.90
N GLN A 21 -37.67 7.61 24.72
CA GLN A 21 -36.24 7.47 24.51
C GLN A 21 -36.07 6.62 23.26
N GLU A 22 -35.45 7.19 22.22
CA GLU A 22 -35.11 6.39 21.03
C GLU A 22 -34.35 5.13 21.47
N PRO A 23 -34.68 3.96 20.90
CA PRO A 23 -34.05 2.71 21.27
C PRO A 23 -32.53 2.83 21.07
N ARG A 24 -31.76 2.41 22.08
CA ARG A 24 -30.30 2.41 22.01
C ARG A 24 -29.81 1.17 21.24
N PRO A 25 -28.72 1.29 20.46
CA PRO A 25 -28.12 0.14 19.81
C PRO A 25 -27.61 -0.85 20.88
N ARG A 26 -27.69 -2.15 20.57
CA ARG A 26 -27.17 -3.24 21.41
C ARG A 26 -26.05 -3.96 20.68
N ASN A 27 -25.18 -4.66 21.42
CA ASN A 27 -24.23 -5.59 20.81
C ASN A 27 -25.01 -6.79 20.21
N LEU A 28 -24.98 -6.89 18.88
CA LEU A 28 -25.64 -7.91 18.06
C LEU A 28 -24.80 -9.19 17.98
N ALA A 29 -23.51 -9.11 18.27
CA ALA A 29 -22.57 -10.24 18.28
C ALA A 29 -22.49 -10.95 19.63
N ALA A 30 -22.96 -10.31 20.71
CA ALA A 30 -22.85 -10.84 22.08
C ALA A 30 -23.30 -12.31 22.20
N GLY A 31 -22.38 -13.17 22.64
CA GLY A 31 -22.54 -14.61 22.85
C GLY A 31 -22.69 -15.45 21.58
N LEU A 32 -22.51 -14.87 20.39
CA LEU A 32 -22.53 -15.61 19.12
C LEU A 32 -21.21 -16.35 18.89
N GLY A 33 -21.24 -17.38 18.05
CA GLY A 33 -19.99 -17.97 17.54
C GLY A 33 -19.50 -17.23 16.30
N TYR A 34 -18.24 -17.42 15.97
CA TYR A 34 -17.61 -16.91 14.75
C TYR A 34 -16.68 -17.95 14.12
N SER A 35 -16.16 -17.63 12.93
CA SER A 35 -15.17 -18.46 12.24
C SER A 35 -13.93 -17.65 11.88
N TRP A 36 -12.77 -18.28 12.01
CA TRP A 36 -11.48 -17.75 11.57
C TRP A 36 -11.11 -18.22 10.15
N SER A 37 -10.39 -17.37 9.41
CA SER A 37 -9.67 -17.81 8.20
C SER A 37 -8.52 -18.77 8.53
N GLN A 38 -7.85 -18.55 9.67
CA GLN A 38 -6.79 -19.40 10.20
C GLN A 38 -6.91 -19.44 11.72
N ALA A 39 -6.81 -20.64 12.31
CA ALA A 39 -6.94 -20.82 13.75
C ALA A 39 -5.93 -19.97 14.55
N PRO A 40 -6.31 -19.48 15.74
CA PRO A 40 -5.39 -18.86 16.69
C PRO A 40 -4.26 -19.79 17.12
N ASP A 41 -3.18 -19.19 17.60
CA ASP A 41 -2.04 -19.93 18.10
C ASP A 41 -2.40 -20.66 19.39
N ALA A 42 -1.89 -21.89 19.58
CA ALA A 42 -2.20 -22.69 20.77
C ALA A 42 -1.80 -22.03 22.11
N ALA A 43 -0.91 -21.02 22.07
CA ALA A 43 -0.51 -20.24 23.23
C ALA A 43 -1.57 -19.19 23.66
N TYR A 44 -2.47 -18.84 22.76
CA TYR A 44 -3.57 -17.88 22.95
C TYR A 44 -4.85 -18.50 22.35
N PRO A 45 -5.38 -19.55 22.99
CA PRO A 45 -6.44 -20.39 22.44
C PRO A 45 -7.78 -19.64 22.37
N ASP A 46 -8.70 -20.22 21.61
CA ASP A 46 -10.04 -19.67 21.37
C ASP A 46 -11.02 -20.83 21.16
N ASP A 47 -12.00 -20.96 22.06
CA ASP A 47 -13.10 -21.93 21.98
C ASP A 47 -14.24 -21.46 21.04
N GLY A 48 -14.08 -20.29 20.42
CA GLY A 48 -14.92 -19.74 19.35
C GLY A 48 -15.98 -18.77 19.83
N ARG A 49 -15.85 -18.21 21.05
CA ARG A 49 -16.78 -17.22 21.61
C ARG A 49 -16.10 -16.08 22.36
N GLU A 50 -14.82 -16.21 22.64
CA GLU A 50 -14.00 -15.29 23.43
C GLU A 50 -14.14 -13.86 22.89
N LEU A 51 -14.12 -13.67 21.57
CA LEU A 51 -14.27 -12.34 20.94
C LEU A 51 -15.65 -11.70 21.07
N THR A 52 -16.61 -12.35 21.72
CA THR A 52 -18.00 -11.87 21.78
C THR A 52 -18.63 -12.14 23.14
N ASP A 53 -17.84 -12.48 24.15
CA ASP A 53 -18.33 -12.83 25.48
C ASP A 53 -18.50 -11.61 26.38
N GLY A 54 -18.01 -10.44 25.95
CA GLY A 54 -18.08 -9.16 26.65
C GLY A 54 -16.98 -8.98 27.70
N HIS A 55 -15.94 -9.81 27.70
CA HIS A 55 -14.79 -9.70 28.60
C HIS A 55 -13.61 -9.04 27.89
N TYR A 56 -13.23 -7.86 28.39
CA TYR A 56 -12.02 -7.18 27.97
C TYR A 56 -10.84 -7.68 28.79
N GLY A 57 -9.76 -8.06 28.11
CA GLY A 57 -8.51 -8.44 28.72
C GLY A 57 -7.85 -7.27 29.44
N SER A 58 -7.19 -7.55 30.55
CA SER A 58 -6.28 -6.59 31.16
C SER A 58 -5.05 -6.37 30.26
N LEU A 59 -4.29 -5.29 30.51
CA LEU A 59 -3.03 -4.99 29.83
C LEU A 59 -1.88 -5.93 30.26
N ASP A 60 -2.18 -7.23 30.34
CA ASP A 60 -1.28 -8.35 30.58
C ASP A 60 -1.55 -9.40 29.51
N ARG A 61 -0.53 -9.73 28.72
CA ARG A 61 -0.63 -10.75 27.66
C ARG A 61 -1.07 -12.12 28.19
N ASN A 62 -0.88 -12.41 29.47
CA ASN A 62 -1.25 -13.70 30.05
C ASN A 62 -2.72 -13.76 30.48
N ASP A 63 -3.46 -12.65 30.34
CA ASP A 63 -4.90 -12.65 30.53
C ASP A 63 -5.56 -13.58 29.50
N PRO A 64 -6.34 -14.59 29.93
CA PRO A 64 -6.93 -15.57 29.03
C PRO A 64 -7.99 -14.98 28.08
N ALA A 65 -8.42 -13.73 28.26
CA ALA A 65 -9.28 -13.05 27.30
C ALA A 65 -8.57 -12.78 25.94
N TRP A 66 -7.24 -12.73 25.90
CA TRP A 66 -6.51 -12.47 24.67
C TRP A 66 -6.40 -13.71 23.78
N VAL A 67 -6.93 -13.60 22.55
CA VAL A 67 -6.75 -14.54 21.44
C VAL A 67 -5.66 -14.02 20.51
N GLY A 68 -4.75 -14.88 20.04
CA GLY A 68 -3.49 -14.43 19.43
C GLY A 68 -3.06 -15.12 18.14
N HIS A 69 -2.35 -14.38 17.30
CA HIS A 69 -1.72 -14.87 16.07
C HIS A 69 -0.31 -14.31 15.88
N THR A 70 0.66 -15.17 15.58
CA THR A 70 2.08 -14.78 15.48
C THR A 70 2.61 -14.74 14.04
N LYS A 71 2.05 -15.55 13.12
CA LYS A 71 2.60 -15.76 11.77
C LYS A 71 1.51 -16.06 10.75
N GLY A 72 1.84 -15.91 9.47
CA GLY A 72 0.98 -16.30 8.34
C GLY A 72 0.35 -15.10 7.66
N GLU A 73 -0.79 -15.32 7.04
CA GLU A 73 -1.50 -14.35 6.21
C GLU A 73 -2.37 -13.39 7.04
N THR A 74 -2.94 -12.36 6.39
CA THR A 74 -4.03 -11.56 6.93
C THR A 74 -5.09 -12.43 7.61
N ARG A 75 -5.53 -12.05 8.82
CA ARG A 75 -6.59 -12.76 9.56
C ARG A 75 -7.96 -12.22 9.24
N GLU A 76 -8.95 -13.11 9.22
CA GLU A 76 -10.38 -12.78 9.10
C GLU A 76 -11.17 -13.46 10.23
N VAL A 77 -11.99 -12.69 10.92
CA VAL A 77 -13.06 -13.15 11.84
C VAL A 77 -14.39 -12.88 11.17
N VAL A 78 -15.24 -13.90 11.02
CA VAL A 78 -16.59 -13.76 10.46
C VAL A 78 -17.65 -14.13 11.49
N ILE A 79 -18.55 -13.19 11.79
CA ILE A 79 -19.68 -13.35 12.70
C ILE A 79 -20.98 -13.43 11.90
N ASP A 80 -21.77 -14.49 12.09
CA ASP A 80 -23.13 -14.61 11.56
C ASP A 80 -24.13 -14.10 12.61
N LEU A 81 -24.79 -12.97 12.33
CA LEU A 81 -25.78 -12.38 13.23
C LEU A 81 -27.11 -13.20 13.29
N GLY A 82 -27.21 -14.30 12.54
CA GLY A 82 -28.35 -15.22 12.47
C GLY A 82 -29.49 -14.72 11.58
N SER A 83 -29.65 -13.41 11.45
CA SER A 83 -30.58 -12.74 10.54
C SER A 83 -29.98 -11.46 10.01
N ARG A 84 -30.60 -10.85 8.98
CA ARG A 84 -30.23 -9.48 8.59
C ARG A 84 -30.63 -8.49 9.70
N LYS A 85 -29.71 -7.59 10.04
CA LYS A 85 -29.84 -6.59 11.11
C LYS A 85 -29.25 -5.27 10.63
N SER A 86 -29.63 -4.16 11.28
CA SER A 86 -29.02 -2.85 11.06
C SER A 86 -27.79 -2.69 11.96
N VAL A 87 -26.60 -2.72 11.38
CA VAL A 87 -25.32 -2.51 12.07
C VAL A 87 -24.96 -1.03 12.03
N SER A 88 -24.80 -0.39 13.18
CA SER A 88 -24.42 1.02 13.29
C SER A 88 -22.94 1.21 13.58
N ARG A 89 -22.30 0.24 14.25
CA ARG A 89 -20.88 0.32 14.64
C ARG A 89 -20.27 -1.07 14.73
N ILE A 90 -18.99 -1.17 14.42
CA ILE A 90 -18.16 -2.36 14.67
C ILE A 90 -16.93 -1.89 15.42
N ASP A 91 -16.58 -2.57 16.51
CA ASP A 91 -15.37 -2.34 17.31
C ASP A 91 -14.53 -3.61 17.34
N ALA A 92 -13.21 -3.47 17.32
CA ALA A 92 -12.26 -4.56 17.50
C ALA A 92 -11.07 -4.08 18.35
N HIS A 93 -10.87 -4.72 19.51
CA HIS A 93 -9.93 -4.27 20.53
C HIS A 93 -8.65 -5.13 20.53
N PHE A 94 -7.49 -4.47 20.55
CA PHE A 94 -6.19 -5.13 20.39
C PHE A 94 -5.19 -4.67 21.45
N LEU A 95 -4.33 -5.60 21.88
CA LEU A 95 -3.21 -5.32 22.78
C LEU A 95 -1.96 -4.90 22.01
N GLN A 96 -1.19 -3.98 22.60
CA GLN A 96 0.20 -3.72 22.26
C GLN A 96 1.08 -3.84 23.51
N ASP A 97 2.12 -4.66 23.42
CA ASP A 97 3.17 -4.79 24.42
C ASP A 97 4.52 -4.94 23.70
N TRP A 98 5.11 -3.79 23.38
CA TRP A 98 6.33 -3.65 22.59
C TRP A 98 7.34 -2.72 23.29
N PRO A 99 8.64 -3.09 23.33
CA PRO A 99 9.24 -4.29 22.75
C PRO A 99 9.20 -5.53 23.67
N ALA A 100 8.69 -5.40 24.90
CA ALA A 100 8.87 -6.40 25.96
C ALA A 100 8.31 -7.79 25.64
N SER A 101 7.13 -7.85 25.00
CA SER A 101 6.47 -9.12 24.66
C SER A 101 6.34 -9.36 23.15
N SER A 102 6.90 -8.49 22.32
CA SER A 102 6.78 -8.58 20.85
C SER A 102 5.33 -8.67 20.37
N ILE A 103 4.43 -7.87 20.96
CA ILE A 103 3.02 -7.77 20.59
C ILE A 103 2.77 -6.37 20.03
N LEU A 104 2.24 -6.30 18.80
CA LEU A 104 1.89 -5.05 18.14
C LEU A 104 0.43 -5.11 17.68
N VAL A 105 -0.26 -3.98 17.81
CA VAL A 105 -1.55 -3.79 17.13
C VAL A 105 -1.35 -3.88 15.61
N PRO A 106 -2.36 -4.34 14.86
CA PRO A 106 -2.28 -4.42 13.40
C PRO A 106 -2.02 -3.05 12.76
N LEU A 107 -1.25 -3.00 11.67
CA LEU A 107 -1.09 -1.75 10.92
C LEU A 107 -2.40 -1.29 10.28
N THR A 108 -3.28 -2.24 9.94
CA THR A 108 -4.59 -1.96 9.37
C THR A 108 -5.59 -3.00 9.83
N VAL A 109 -6.75 -2.52 10.30
CA VAL A 109 -7.96 -3.32 10.52
C VAL A 109 -9.02 -2.87 9.52
N SER A 110 -9.66 -3.84 8.86
CA SER A 110 -10.69 -3.63 7.86
C SER A 110 -11.99 -4.26 8.31
N MET A 111 -13.10 -3.55 8.16
CA MET A 111 -14.43 -4.02 8.53
C MET A 111 -15.31 -4.16 7.29
N TYR A 112 -16.03 -5.28 7.19
CA TYR A 112 -16.92 -5.58 6.08
C TYR A 112 -18.25 -6.12 6.57
N VAL A 113 -19.26 -6.04 5.70
CA VAL A 113 -20.55 -6.70 5.88
C VAL A 113 -20.92 -7.54 4.66
N SER A 114 -21.77 -8.54 4.85
CA SER A 114 -22.26 -9.40 3.78
C SER A 114 -23.69 -9.88 3.99
N GLN A 115 -24.37 -10.18 2.89
CA GLN A 115 -25.69 -10.84 2.88
C GLN A 115 -25.58 -12.37 2.88
N ASP A 116 -24.47 -12.92 2.39
CA ASP A 116 -24.34 -14.32 1.96
C ASP A 116 -23.03 -15.00 2.39
N SER A 117 -22.20 -14.31 3.17
CA SER A 117 -20.85 -14.71 3.62
C SER A 117 -19.84 -15.00 2.50
N LYS A 118 -20.12 -14.53 1.28
CA LYS A 118 -19.27 -14.74 0.10
C LYS A 118 -18.92 -13.43 -0.58
N SER A 119 -19.91 -12.55 -0.72
CA SER A 119 -19.80 -11.24 -1.34
C SER A 119 -19.73 -10.20 -0.22
N TRP A 120 -18.60 -9.51 -0.10
CA TRP A 120 -18.31 -8.61 1.02
C TRP A 120 -18.31 -7.15 0.57
N ALA A 121 -18.94 -6.28 1.34
CA ALA A 121 -18.93 -4.84 1.14
C ALA A 121 -18.07 -4.19 2.23
N LEU A 122 -17.08 -3.40 1.84
CA LEU A 122 -16.22 -2.64 2.74
C LEU A 122 -17.00 -1.56 3.47
N LEU A 123 -16.75 -1.46 4.77
CA LEU A 123 -17.21 -0.35 5.59
C LEU A 123 -16.08 0.62 5.92
N ALA A 124 -14.90 0.10 6.29
CA ALA A 124 -13.73 0.92 6.53
C ALA A 124 -12.43 0.13 6.49
N HIS A 125 -11.35 0.85 6.17
CA HIS A 125 -9.99 0.53 6.58
C HIS A 125 -9.57 1.53 7.66
N LYS A 126 -8.98 1.04 8.75
CA LYS A 126 -8.50 1.85 9.87
C LYS A 126 -7.04 1.52 10.15
N SER A 127 -6.18 2.55 10.14
CA SER A 127 -4.78 2.44 10.51
C SER A 127 -4.56 2.66 12.01
N THR A 128 -3.55 2.00 12.59
CA THR A 128 -3.13 2.25 13.97
C THR A 128 -2.81 3.74 14.23
N GLN A 129 -3.16 4.23 15.41
CA GLN A 129 -2.76 5.52 15.98
C GLN A 129 -1.60 5.39 16.97
N LEU A 130 -1.32 4.18 17.47
CA LEU A 130 -0.24 3.95 18.44
C LEU A 130 1.15 3.87 17.80
N LEU A 131 1.20 3.36 16.56
CA LEU A 131 2.43 3.10 15.79
C LEU A 131 3.46 2.25 16.58
N TRP A 132 4.63 1.99 15.98
CA TRP A 132 5.73 1.27 16.61
C TRP A 132 6.43 2.14 17.67
N GLY A 133 5.71 2.48 18.73
CA GLY A 133 6.25 3.14 19.91
C GLY A 133 6.63 2.12 20.98
N ASP A 134 7.87 2.18 21.44
CA ASP A 134 8.29 1.53 22.67
C ASP A 134 7.49 2.11 23.84
N GLY A 135 7.01 1.26 24.74
CA GLY A 135 6.26 1.74 25.89
C GLY A 135 5.78 0.62 26.80
N PRO A 136 5.12 0.99 27.92
CA PRO A 136 4.37 0.02 28.70
C PRO A 136 3.24 -0.58 27.86
N PRO A 137 2.69 -1.75 28.27
CA PRO A 137 1.50 -2.32 27.67
C PRO A 137 0.37 -1.28 27.54
N ARG A 138 -0.28 -1.27 26.39
CA ARG A 138 -1.35 -0.36 26.00
C ARG A 138 -2.28 -1.05 25.01
N ASP A 139 -3.44 -0.49 24.74
CA ASP A 139 -4.43 -1.06 23.84
C ASP A 139 -4.88 -0.07 22.75
N GLU A 140 -5.52 -0.60 21.72
CA GLU A 140 -6.18 0.20 20.69
C GLU A 140 -7.49 -0.47 20.24
N THR A 141 -8.57 0.31 20.20
CA THR A 141 -9.84 -0.10 19.57
C THR A 141 -9.93 0.48 18.17
N TYR A 142 -10.01 -0.40 17.17
CA TYR A 142 -10.33 -0.04 15.80
C TYR A 142 -11.83 -0.09 15.63
N PHE A 143 -12.43 0.95 15.04
CA PHE A 143 -13.87 0.96 14.87
C PHE A 143 -14.31 1.53 13.54
N TRP A 144 -15.46 1.08 13.04
CA TRP A 144 -16.26 1.79 12.04
C TRP A 144 -17.51 2.31 12.71
N ASP A 145 -17.83 3.60 12.50
CA ASP A 145 -19.07 4.22 12.97
C ASP A 145 -19.84 4.80 11.79
N GLY A 146 -21.03 4.27 11.50
CA GLY A 146 -21.78 4.65 10.31
C GLY A 146 -22.26 6.11 10.30
N VAL A 147 -22.31 6.81 11.44
CA VAL A 147 -22.63 8.25 11.50
C VAL A 147 -21.40 9.10 11.22
N VAL A 148 -20.23 8.69 11.70
CA VAL A 148 -18.98 9.45 11.56
C VAL A 148 -18.29 9.17 10.23
N ASP A 149 -18.21 7.89 9.86
CA ASP A 149 -17.43 7.41 8.72
C ASP A 149 -18.27 7.28 7.44
N GLY A 150 -19.57 6.97 7.57
CA GLY A 150 -20.43 6.64 6.44
C GLY A 150 -19.98 5.38 5.69
N PHE A 151 -20.34 5.28 4.41
CA PHE A 151 -19.88 4.21 3.51
C PHE A 151 -18.78 4.70 2.55
N PRO A 152 -17.80 3.85 2.18
CA PRO A 152 -16.76 4.22 1.22
C PRO A 152 -17.32 4.60 -0.15
N ASP A 153 -18.33 3.84 -0.63
CA ASP A 153 -19.13 4.24 -1.79
C ASP A 153 -20.12 5.34 -1.35
N ARG A 154 -19.74 6.60 -1.60
CA ARG A 154 -20.49 7.81 -1.19
C ARG A 154 -21.88 7.95 -1.83
N ASN A 155 -22.34 6.94 -2.58
CA ASN A 155 -23.67 6.90 -3.17
C ASN A 155 -24.77 6.40 -2.20
N ASP A 156 -24.40 5.81 -1.06
CA ASP A 156 -25.34 5.38 -0.02
C ASP A 156 -25.35 6.38 1.15
N GLU A 157 -26.46 7.11 1.33
CA GLU A 157 -26.64 8.11 2.43
C GLU A 157 -27.04 7.48 3.78
N GLY A 158 -27.05 6.15 3.89
CA GLY A 158 -27.39 5.47 5.14
C GLY A 158 -26.30 5.63 6.19
N THR A 159 -26.68 5.61 7.47
CA THR A 159 -25.74 5.61 8.61
C THR A 159 -25.67 4.27 9.32
N MET A 160 -26.31 3.24 8.76
CA MET A 160 -26.28 1.86 9.25
C MET A 160 -26.23 0.87 8.10
N ALA A 161 -25.45 -0.20 8.23
CA ALA A 161 -25.37 -1.28 7.27
C ALA A 161 -26.42 -2.35 7.57
N TYR A 162 -27.35 -2.60 6.64
CA TYR A 162 -28.32 -3.69 6.74
C TYR A 162 -27.71 -4.98 6.19
N ALA A 163 -27.25 -5.88 7.06
CA ALA A 163 -26.52 -7.10 6.68
C ALA A 163 -26.71 -8.25 7.67
N ARG A 164 -26.33 -9.46 7.27
CA ARG A 164 -26.37 -10.66 8.14
C ARG A 164 -25.00 -11.01 8.70
N TYR A 165 -23.95 -10.89 7.91
CA TYR A 165 -22.61 -11.26 8.32
C TYR A 165 -21.76 -10.01 8.50
N VAL A 166 -20.90 -10.03 9.52
CA VAL A 166 -19.88 -9.02 9.78
C VAL A 166 -18.52 -9.70 9.69
N LYS A 167 -17.54 -9.02 9.09
CA LYS A 167 -16.16 -9.48 9.06
C LYS A 167 -15.23 -8.40 9.58
N VAL A 168 -14.36 -8.78 10.51
CA VAL A 168 -13.18 -8.00 10.91
C VAL A 168 -11.96 -8.70 10.34
N MET A 169 -11.07 -7.91 9.74
CA MET A 169 -9.89 -8.40 9.06
C MET A 169 -8.68 -7.58 9.45
N PHE A 170 -7.54 -8.18 9.74
CA PHE A 170 -6.37 -7.43 10.20
C PHE A 170 -5.06 -8.04 9.72
N SER A 171 -4.05 -7.17 9.51
CA SER A 171 -2.71 -7.59 9.10
C SER A 171 -1.96 -8.26 10.24
N VAL A 172 -1.20 -9.31 9.91
CA VAL A 172 -0.28 -9.99 10.84
C VAL A 172 1.14 -9.49 10.59
N HIS A 173 1.82 -9.06 11.64
CA HIS A 173 3.18 -8.56 11.56
C HIS A 173 4.19 -9.71 11.43
N THR A 174 5.28 -9.52 10.69
CA THR A 174 6.24 -10.62 10.41
C THR A 174 7.10 -11.01 11.61
N ARG A 175 7.16 -10.14 12.62
CA ARG A 175 8.03 -10.29 13.81
C ARG A 175 7.32 -10.07 15.14
N ALA A 176 6.00 -9.86 15.14
CA ALA A 176 5.24 -9.54 16.34
C ALA A 176 3.87 -10.18 16.30
N SER A 177 3.37 -10.62 17.46
CA SER A 177 2.04 -11.21 17.57
C SER A 177 0.96 -10.12 17.56
N GLN A 178 -0.22 -10.47 17.08
CA GLN A 178 -1.44 -9.66 17.18
C GLN A 178 -2.40 -10.38 18.11
N LEU A 179 -2.77 -9.70 19.20
CA LEU A 179 -3.71 -10.20 20.20
C LEU A 179 -4.96 -9.32 20.19
N LEU A 180 -6.13 -9.95 20.16
CA LEU A 180 -7.44 -9.29 20.27
C LEU A 180 -8.32 -10.07 21.27
N ASP A 181 -9.21 -9.37 21.95
CA ASP A 181 -10.07 -9.92 23.02
C ASP A 181 -11.56 -9.75 22.73
N GLU A 182 -12.00 -8.66 22.11
CA GLU A 182 -13.43 -8.41 21.86
C GLU A 182 -13.69 -7.77 20.48
N VAL A 183 -14.76 -8.25 19.81
CA VAL A 183 -15.36 -7.69 18.60
C VAL A 183 -16.83 -7.39 18.85
N GLU A 184 -17.15 -6.12 19.07
CA GLU A 184 -18.53 -5.69 19.26
C GLU A 184 -19.19 -5.28 17.93
N VAL A 185 -20.44 -5.69 17.73
CA VAL A 185 -21.25 -5.26 16.57
C VAL A 185 -22.48 -4.55 17.10
N LEU A 186 -22.46 -3.22 17.20
CA LEU A 186 -23.60 -2.47 17.73
C LEU A 186 -24.66 -2.22 16.65
N GLY A 187 -25.93 -2.33 17.03
CA GLY A 187 -27.03 -2.01 16.13
C GLY A 187 -28.41 -2.47 16.62
N PHE A 188 -29.29 -2.77 15.67
CA PHE A 188 -30.70 -3.10 15.92
C PHE A 188 -31.13 -4.36 15.17
N ASP A 189 -32.04 -5.13 15.78
CA ASP A 189 -32.73 -6.20 15.08
C ASP A 189 -33.65 -5.66 13.97
N GLY A 190 -33.70 -6.37 12.85
CA GLY A 190 -34.49 -5.96 11.69
C GLY A 190 -33.86 -4.80 10.94
N ARG A 191 -34.66 -4.16 10.07
CA ARG A 191 -34.21 -3.03 9.25
C ARG A 191 -34.73 -1.72 9.82
N THR A 192 -33.83 -0.80 10.13
CA THR A 192 -34.12 0.58 10.55
C THR A 192 -34.25 1.52 9.34
N LYS A 193 -34.80 2.72 9.55
CA LYS A 193 -34.97 3.72 8.48
C LYS A 193 -33.63 4.22 7.93
N GLN A 194 -32.63 4.30 8.79
CA GLN A 194 -31.28 4.78 8.49
C GLN A 194 -30.41 3.71 7.80
N ALA A 195 -30.93 2.49 7.62
CA ALA A 195 -30.14 1.38 7.14
C ALA A 195 -30.15 1.23 5.60
N ALA A 196 -28.96 1.33 5.02
CA ALA A 196 -28.69 1.03 3.62
C ALA A 196 -28.23 -0.43 3.46
N THR A 197 -28.21 -0.94 2.24
CA THR A 197 -27.65 -2.27 1.94
C THR A 197 -26.39 -2.06 1.11
N PRO A 198 -25.20 -2.05 1.74
CA PRO A 198 -23.94 -1.80 1.04
C PRO A 198 -23.72 -2.79 -0.09
N ARG A 199 -23.19 -2.29 -1.21
CA ARG A 199 -22.88 -3.12 -2.38
C ARG A 199 -21.57 -3.87 -2.15
N PRO A 200 -21.52 -5.18 -2.45
CA PRO A 200 -20.25 -5.91 -2.39
C PRO A 200 -19.19 -5.32 -3.31
N ASP A 201 -17.95 -5.34 -2.85
CA ASP A 201 -16.81 -4.88 -3.63
C ASP A 201 -16.40 -5.94 -4.66
N HIS A 202 -15.84 -5.45 -5.77
CA HIS A 202 -15.18 -6.28 -6.76
C HIS A 202 -13.69 -5.98 -6.74
N THR A 203 -12.96 -6.73 -5.91
CA THR A 203 -11.51 -6.58 -5.78
C THR A 203 -10.79 -7.18 -6.98
N ALA A 204 -9.83 -6.45 -7.53
CA ALA A 204 -9.07 -6.84 -8.71
C ALA A 204 -7.70 -6.16 -8.66
N TYR A 205 -6.73 -6.71 -9.39
CA TYR A 205 -5.46 -6.01 -9.58
C TYR A 205 -5.66 -4.71 -10.37
N LEU A 206 -4.76 -3.75 -10.17
CA LEU A 206 -4.60 -2.64 -11.11
C LEU A 206 -4.23 -3.20 -12.48
N THR A 207 -5.06 -2.99 -13.49
CA THR A 207 -4.76 -3.41 -14.87
C THR A 207 -3.98 -2.32 -15.61
N PRO A 208 -3.03 -2.66 -16.50
CA PRO A 208 -2.40 -1.68 -17.37
C PRO A 208 -3.42 -0.86 -18.15
N GLY A 209 -3.27 0.47 -18.17
CA GLY A 209 -4.27 1.36 -18.76
C GLY A 209 -3.95 2.84 -18.51
N THR A 210 -4.97 3.70 -18.55
CA THR A 210 -4.77 5.16 -18.40
C THR A 210 -4.05 5.52 -17.11
N SER A 211 -4.37 4.89 -15.99
CA SER A 211 -3.76 5.18 -14.68
C SER A 211 -2.27 4.81 -14.63
N THR A 212 -1.84 3.79 -15.37
CA THR A 212 -0.43 3.40 -15.49
C THR A 212 0.29 4.08 -16.65
N ALA A 213 -0.31 5.11 -17.27
CA ALA A 213 0.15 5.70 -18.53
C ALA A 213 0.33 4.66 -19.67
N GLY A 214 -0.40 3.55 -19.58
CA GLY A 214 -0.33 2.39 -20.47
C GLY A 214 0.88 1.49 -20.23
N ILE A 215 1.66 1.68 -19.16
CA ILE A 215 2.76 0.79 -18.76
C ILE A 215 2.15 -0.52 -18.23
N SER A 216 2.67 -1.65 -18.71
CA SER A 216 2.32 -2.98 -18.21
C SER A 216 3.40 -3.54 -17.31
N ASP A 217 4.67 -3.40 -17.73
CA ASP A 217 5.83 -3.96 -17.06
C ASP A 217 6.89 -2.88 -16.87
N LEU A 218 7.01 -2.39 -15.62
CA LEU A 218 7.89 -1.30 -15.21
C LEU A 218 9.19 -1.85 -14.61
N ALA A 219 10.32 -1.72 -15.32
CA ALA A 219 11.62 -2.10 -14.80
C ALA A 219 12.20 -1.02 -13.88
N LEU A 220 12.65 -1.39 -12.68
CA LEU A 220 13.34 -0.49 -11.77
C LEU A 220 14.84 -0.51 -12.06
N LEU A 221 15.36 0.63 -12.53
CA LEU A 221 16.78 0.84 -12.77
C LEU A 221 17.31 1.79 -11.69
N TYR A 222 17.96 1.25 -10.67
CA TYR A 222 18.48 2.08 -9.59
C TYR A 222 19.70 2.89 -10.07
N ASN A 223 19.61 4.22 -10.10
CA ASN A 223 20.63 5.14 -10.62
C ASN A 223 21.21 6.10 -9.57
N GLY A 224 21.06 5.78 -8.29
CA GLY A 224 21.71 6.49 -7.17
C GLY A 224 23.23 6.28 -7.11
N HIS A 225 23.84 6.73 -6.01
CA HIS A 225 25.26 6.50 -5.76
C HIS A 225 25.52 5.07 -5.30
N TYR A 226 26.40 4.37 -6.00
CA TYR A 226 26.89 3.05 -5.65
C TYR A 226 28.39 2.96 -5.90
N GLU A 227 29.05 2.08 -5.15
CA GLU A 227 30.46 1.75 -5.40
C GLU A 227 30.67 1.31 -6.86
N SER A 228 31.86 1.63 -7.38
CA SER A 228 32.26 1.30 -8.76
C SER A 228 31.32 1.82 -9.86
N GLY A 229 30.43 2.75 -9.55
CA GLY A 229 29.50 3.33 -10.52
C GLY A 229 28.39 2.37 -10.96
N LYS A 230 27.99 1.39 -10.14
CA LYS A 230 26.88 0.46 -10.50
C LYS A 230 25.58 1.18 -10.84
N GLY A 231 25.32 2.35 -10.25
CA GLY A 231 24.19 3.21 -10.59
C GLY A 231 24.35 4.06 -11.85
N ASN A 232 25.48 3.96 -12.58
CA ASN A 232 25.69 4.66 -13.85
C ASN A 232 25.25 3.75 -15.00
N TRP A 233 24.08 4.03 -15.56
CA TRP A 233 23.52 3.22 -16.61
C TRP A 233 24.11 3.60 -17.97
N THR A 234 24.72 2.64 -18.64
CA THR A 234 25.20 2.79 -20.02
C THR A 234 24.25 2.10 -20.98
N LYS A 235 24.27 2.54 -22.24
CA LYS A 235 23.46 1.97 -23.32
C LYS A 235 23.47 0.43 -23.32
N ASP A 236 24.66 -0.16 -23.31
CA ASP A 236 24.83 -1.62 -23.38
C ASP A 236 24.29 -2.35 -22.14
N ARG A 237 24.32 -1.71 -20.97
CA ARG A 237 23.73 -2.27 -19.74
C ARG A 237 22.20 -2.23 -19.80
N ILE A 238 21.60 -1.27 -20.51
CA ILE A 238 20.15 -1.06 -20.56
C ILE A 238 19.47 -1.96 -21.59
N ILE A 239 20.11 -2.27 -22.72
CA ILE A 239 19.49 -3.02 -23.84
C ILE A 239 18.78 -4.31 -23.37
N PRO A 240 19.36 -5.17 -22.52
CA PRO A 240 18.70 -6.42 -22.09
C PRO A 240 17.40 -6.23 -21.30
N TYR A 241 17.14 -5.02 -20.80
CA TYR A 241 15.90 -4.67 -20.12
C TYR A 241 14.81 -4.21 -21.11
N LEU A 242 15.21 -3.56 -22.20
CA LEU A 242 14.26 -3.06 -23.22
C LEU A 242 13.93 -4.13 -24.27
N GLU A 243 14.84 -5.06 -24.51
CA GLU A 243 14.73 -6.06 -25.55
C GLU A 243 15.11 -7.45 -25.02
N TYR A 244 14.31 -8.45 -25.37
CA TYR A 244 14.68 -9.85 -25.22
C TYR A 244 15.51 -10.31 -26.41
N VAL A 245 16.68 -10.89 -26.12
CA VAL A 245 17.51 -11.62 -27.09
C VAL A 245 17.45 -13.11 -26.84
N ASP A 246 17.42 -13.93 -27.90
CA ASP A 246 17.44 -15.38 -27.79
C ASP A 246 18.83 -15.94 -27.40
N THR A 247 18.95 -17.26 -27.26
CA THR A 247 20.24 -17.91 -26.92
C THR A 247 21.32 -17.76 -28.00
N ALA A 248 20.98 -17.30 -29.20
CA ALA A 248 21.93 -16.96 -30.25
C ALA A 248 22.29 -15.46 -30.25
N GLY A 249 21.80 -14.69 -29.27
CA GLY A 249 22.01 -13.25 -29.13
C GLY A 249 21.20 -12.42 -30.13
N ARG A 250 20.14 -12.99 -30.71
CA ARG A 250 19.32 -12.29 -31.71
C ARG A 250 18.18 -11.53 -31.02
N PRO A 251 18.00 -10.23 -31.31
CA PRO A 251 16.76 -9.49 -31.14
C PRO A 251 15.49 -10.29 -31.42
N VAL A 252 14.55 -10.35 -30.47
CA VAL A 252 13.26 -11.02 -30.65
C VAL A 252 12.09 -10.05 -30.50
N GLU A 253 11.96 -9.42 -29.33
CA GLU A 253 10.87 -8.50 -29.03
C GLU A 253 11.19 -7.60 -27.83
N GLN A 254 10.32 -6.63 -27.58
CA GLN A 254 10.43 -5.76 -26.41
C GLN A 254 10.19 -6.57 -25.12
N LEU A 255 11.08 -6.44 -24.15
CA LEU A 255 10.91 -7.04 -22.82
C LEU A 255 10.03 -6.12 -21.95
N PHE A 256 10.62 -5.10 -21.31
CA PHE A 256 9.88 -4.12 -20.52
C PHE A 256 9.39 -2.93 -21.36
N ASP A 257 8.21 -2.41 -21.03
CA ASP A 257 7.59 -1.28 -21.74
C ASP A 257 7.66 0.05 -20.96
N GLY A 258 8.03 0.00 -19.69
CA GLY A 258 8.38 1.15 -18.87
C GLY A 258 9.70 0.98 -18.12
N VAL A 259 10.37 2.10 -17.86
CA VAL A 259 11.55 2.19 -16.99
C VAL A 259 11.29 3.23 -15.90
N LEU A 260 11.57 2.85 -14.66
CA LEU A 260 11.66 3.77 -13.52
C LEU A 260 13.14 4.01 -13.18
N TYR A 261 13.57 5.27 -13.24
CA TYR A 261 14.84 5.69 -12.65
C TYR A 261 14.62 6.26 -11.24
N LEU A 262 15.31 5.64 -10.27
CA LEU A 262 15.30 6.02 -8.87
C LEU A 262 16.67 5.78 -8.22
N GLY A 263 17.03 6.55 -7.20
CA GLY A 263 18.26 6.37 -6.44
C GLY A 263 18.00 6.50 -4.94
N LEU A 264 18.51 5.56 -4.15
CA LEU A 264 18.36 5.62 -2.69
C LEU A 264 19.44 6.50 -2.05
N ARG A 265 20.70 6.40 -2.51
CA ARG A 265 21.85 7.00 -1.81
C ARG A 265 22.49 8.15 -2.57
N THR A 266 22.91 9.17 -1.83
CA THR A 266 23.78 10.27 -2.29
C THR A 266 25.26 9.89 -2.13
N PRO A 267 26.20 10.62 -2.76
CA PRO A 267 27.64 10.41 -2.53
C PRO A 267 28.05 10.56 -1.05
N GLU A 268 27.34 11.38 -0.30
CA GLU A 268 27.55 11.61 1.13
C GLU A 268 26.82 10.57 2.01
N GLY A 269 26.16 9.58 1.41
CA GLY A 269 25.49 8.48 2.11
C GLY A 269 24.09 8.78 2.64
N ARG A 270 23.56 9.99 2.37
CA ARG A 270 22.17 10.36 2.73
C ARG A 270 21.17 9.57 1.89
N ASP A 271 19.97 9.38 2.43
CA ASP A 271 18.92 8.56 1.82
C ASP A 271 17.78 9.44 1.31
N PHE A 272 17.54 9.39 0.00
CA PHE A 272 16.49 10.16 -0.68
C PHE A 272 15.08 9.74 -0.28
N GLY A 273 14.89 8.50 0.21
CA GLY A 273 13.59 8.00 0.67
C GLY A 273 13.32 8.30 2.15
N SER A 274 14.31 8.78 2.91
CA SER A 274 14.19 9.01 4.35
C SER A 274 13.88 10.46 4.73
N GLY A 275 13.81 11.38 3.76
CA GLY A 275 13.60 12.80 4.05
C GLY A 275 14.80 13.52 4.66
N SER A 276 16.02 12.98 4.52
CA SER A 276 17.25 13.55 5.12
C SER A 276 18.13 14.33 4.14
N THR A 277 17.77 14.35 2.85
CA THR A 277 18.54 14.98 1.77
C THR A 277 18.20 16.45 1.61
N THR A 278 19.18 17.25 1.17
CA THR A 278 19.03 18.69 0.91
C THR A 278 18.98 19.01 -0.58
N LEU A 279 18.75 20.27 -0.92
CA LEU A 279 18.78 20.79 -2.29
C LEU A 279 20.05 20.40 -3.06
N SER A 280 21.21 20.35 -2.40
CA SER A 280 22.46 19.95 -3.07
C SER A 280 22.45 18.49 -3.51
N ASP A 281 21.81 17.60 -2.74
CA ASP A 281 21.67 16.19 -3.11
C ASP A 281 20.73 16.04 -4.29
N TRP A 282 19.61 16.75 -4.24
CA TRP A 282 18.59 16.74 -5.29
C TRP A 282 19.19 17.24 -6.60
N MET A 283 19.97 18.33 -6.54
CA MET A 283 20.71 18.85 -7.68
C MET A 283 21.80 17.90 -8.18
N TRP A 284 22.51 17.20 -7.29
CA TRP A 284 23.47 16.16 -7.71
C TRP A 284 22.78 15.07 -8.53
N TYR A 285 21.65 14.54 -8.03
CA TYR A 285 20.91 13.49 -8.72
C TYR A 285 20.42 13.96 -10.10
N LEU A 286 19.82 15.16 -10.17
CA LEU A 286 19.36 15.73 -11.44
C LEU A 286 20.51 15.97 -12.41
N ASN A 287 21.67 16.43 -11.92
CA ASN A 287 22.86 16.68 -12.74
C ASN A 287 23.43 15.38 -13.30
N LYS A 288 23.48 14.31 -12.51
CA LYS A 288 23.90 12.99 -12.97
C LYS A 288 22.93 12.43 -14.02
N THR A 289 21.64 12.42 -13.69
CA THR A 289 20.60 11.77 -14.50
C THR A 289 20.44 12.43 -15.87
N PHE A 290 20.48 13.77 -15.92
CA PHE A 290 20.31 14.57 -17.14
C PHE A 290 21.64 15.06 -17.75
N ALA A 291 22.80 14.58 -17.29
CA ALA A 291 24.07 14.93 -17.92
C ALA A 291 24.05 14.57 -19.43
N ALA A 292 24.87 15.24 -20.23
CA ALA A 292 24.97 14.98 -21.67
C ALA A 292 25.35 13.52 -22.02
N GLN A 293 25.91 12.77 -21.06
CA GLN A 293 26.19 11.33 -21.13
C GLN A 293 25.63 10.62 -19.88
N GLY A 294 24.58 11.18 -19.30
CA GLY A 294 23.90 10.67 -18.11
C GLY A 294 22.93 9.53 -18.42
N ASP A 295 22.29 9.02 -17.36
CA ASP A 295 21.47 7.80 -17.43
C ASP A 295 20.30 7.90 -18.43
N LEU A 296 19.70 9.10 -18.59
CA LEU A 296 18.61 9.31 -19.54
C LEU A 296 19.08 9.39 -21.00
N GLU A 297 20.25 9.97 -21.28
CA GLU A 297 20.80 9.93 -22.64
C GLU A 297 21.16 8.51 -23.03
N GLN A 298 21.78 7.76 -22.12
CA GLN A 298 22.10 6.34 -22.33
C GLN A 298 20.85 5.50 -22.55
N LEU A 299 19.76 5.78 -21.84
CA LEU A 299 18.45 5.16 -22.06
C LEU A 299 17.86 5.54 -23.43
N ASN A 300 17.97 6.81 -23.84
CA ASN A 300 17.50 7.27 -25.15
C ASN A 300 18.25 6.58 -26.30
N GLU A 301 19.57 6.44 -26.20
CA GLU A 301 20.38 5.71 -27.17
C GLU A 301 20.03 4.21 -27.20
N ALA A 302 19.82 3.59 -26.04
CA ALA A 302 19.43 2.18 -25.95
C ALA A 302 18.05 1.94 -26.57
N ALA A 303 17.07 2.79 -26.24
CA ALA A 303 15.74 2.73 -26.81
C ALA A 303 15.75 2.94 -28.33
N GLY A 304 16.60 3.84 -28.84
CA GLY A 304 16.79 4.03 -30.28
C GLY A 304 17.41 2.82 -30.98
N GLN A 305 18.36 2.15 -30.33
CA GLN A 305 18.89 0.89 -30.86
C GLN A 305 17.81 -0.20 -30.88
N VAL A 306 17.10 -0.42 -29.78
CA VAL A 306 16.04 -1.44 -29.70
C VAL A 306 14.92 -1.17 -30.72
N ALA A 307 14.55 0.10 -30.92
CA ALA A 307 13.60 0.48 -31.97
C ALA A 307 14.08 0.06 -33.37
N ASN A 308 15.38 0.16 -33.65
CA ASN A 308 15.97 -0.28 -34.92
C ASN A 308 16.08 -1.81 -35.02
N ASP A 309 16.59 -2.46 -33.97
CA ASP A 309 16.83 -3.90 -33.90
C ASP A 309 15.51 -4.68 -34.09
N LEU A 310 14.42 -4.16 -33.54
CA LEU A 310 13.07 -4.72 -33.68
C LEU A 310 12.31 -4.24 -34.93
N GLY A 311 12.89 -3.35 -35.74
CA GLY A 311 12.22 -2.77 -36.91
C GLY A 311 10.98 -1.93 -36.57
N LYS A 312 10.96 -1.30 -35.40
CA LYS A 312 9.86 -0.48 -34.86
C LYS A 312 10.33 0.98 -34.64
N PRO A 313 10.51 1.79 -35.70
CA PRO A 313 11.06 3.15 -35.57
C PRO A 313 10.20 4.13 -34.77
N GLY A 314 8.92 3.80 -34.52
CA GLY A 314 8.02 4.58 -33.67
C GLY A 314 8.00 4.13 -32.20
N LEU A 315 8.75 3.09 -31.84
CA LEU A 315 8.82 2.59 -30.47
C LEU A 315 9.49 3.64 -29.57
N ARG A 316 8.84 3.93 -28.45
CA ARG A 316 9.39 4.79 -27.40
C ARG A 316 9.28 4.13 -26.05
N THR A 317 10.33 4.22 -25.25
CA THR A 317 10.34 3.74 -23.87
C THR A 317 9.62 4.75 -22.98
N LYS A 318 8.65 4.28 -22.19
CA LYS A 318 7.97 5.11 -21.20
C LYS A 318 8.87 5.24 -19.98
N VAL A 319 9.05 6.47 -19.49
CA VAL A 319 9.94 6.76 -18.37
C VAL A 319 9.13 7.29 -17.20
N VAL A 320 9.41 6.76 -16.02
CA VAL A 320 8.97 7.26 -14.72
C VAL A 320 10.21 7.73 -13.96
N LEU A 321 10.15 8.92 -13.35
CA LEU A 321 11.27 9.49 -12.59
C LEU A 321 10.89 9.67 -11.12
N MET A 322 11.80 9.35 -10.19
CA MET A 322 11.52 9.55 -8.77
C MET A 322 11.25 11.00 -8.39
N ILE A 323 10.43 11.19 -7.37
CA ILE A 323 10.32 12.37 -6.50
C ILE A 323 10.93 11.93 -5.16
N PRO A 324 12.06 12.51 -4.73
CA PRO A 324 12.61 12.20 -3.43
C PRO A 324 11.69 12.72 -2.31
N ASP A 325 11.81 12.13 -1.11
CA ASP A 325 11.08 12.59 0.07
C ASP A 325 11.73 13.90 0.57
N PRO A 326 11.00 15.04 0.64
CA PRO A 326 11.52 16.29 1.19
C PRO A 326 11.68 16.24 2.71
N GLY A 327 11.12 15.22 3.37
CA GLY A 327 11.23 14.99 4.81
C GLY A 327 10.36 15.88 5.67
N GLU A 328 10.45 15.63 6.98
CA GLU A 328 9.63 16.31 7.99
C GLU A 328 10.44 16.92 9.13
N SER A 329 11.77 16.75 9.12
CA SER A 329 12.64 17.14 10.24
C SER A 329 13.69 18.19 9.89
N LEU A 330 13.99 18.41 8.60
CA LEU A 330 15.01 19.38 8.18
C LEU A 330 14.54 20.81 8.44
N THR A 331 15.39 21.60 9.07
CA THR A 331 15.18 23.06 9.23
C THR A 331 15.90 23.87 8.15
N ASP A 332 16.72 23.22 7.33
CA ASP A 332 17.48 23.83 6.23
C ASP A 332 17.58 22.83 5.07
N PHE A 333 16.57 22.83 4.20
CA PHE A 333 16.60 22.05 2.96
C PHE A 333 17.45 22.73 1.88
N GLY A 334 17.35 24.05 1.79
CA GLY A 334 17.88 24.91 0.73
C GLY A 334 16.80 25.85 0.19
N ASP A 335 17.22 26.92 -0.46
CA ASP A 335 16.36 27.92 -1.10
C ASP A 335 16.06 27.50 -2.55
N VAL A 336 14.82 27.08 -2.83
CA VAL A 336 14.45 26.51 -4.13
C VAL A 336 13.99 27.55 -5.14
N ASP A 337 13.58 28.75 -4.72
CA ASP A 337 13.08 29.81 -5.60
C ASP A 337 13.97 31.08 -5.64
N GLY A 338 15.06 31.09 -4.90
CA GLY A 338 16.05 32.15 -4.89
C GLY A 338 15.62 33.39 -4.10
N ASP A 339 14.67 33.26 -3.18
CA ASP A 339 14.18 34.37 -2.35
C ASP A 339 15.11 34.71 -1.17
N GLY A 340 16.15 33.90 -0.96
CA GLY A 340 17.13 34.02 0.12
C GLY A 340 16.73 33.30 1.40
N VAL A 341 15.64 32.54 1.42
CA VAL A 341 15.11 31.79 2.56
C VAL A 341 15.13 30.29 2.26
N THR A 342 15.63 29.51 3.21
CA THR A 342 15.63 28.04 3.08
C THR A 342 14.26 27.46 3.38
N GLU A 343 13.93 26.36 2.71
CA GLU A 343 12.69 25.63 3.01
C GLU A 343 12.84 24.81 4.29
N ASP A 344 12.34 25.34 5.40
CA ASP A 344 12.22 24.63 6.68
C ASP A 344 10.97 23.73 6.66
N VAL A 345 11.16 22.41 6.62
CA VAL A 345 10.08 21.42 6.58
C VAL A 345 9.73 20.86 7.96
N ASN A 346 10.30 21.42 9.04
CA ASN A 346 10.09 20.94 10.39
C ASN A 346 8.86 21.62 11.03
N GLU A 347 7.83 20.83 11.33
CA GLU A 347 6.58 21.36 11.91
C GLU A 347 6.77 22.00 13.28
N SER A 348 7.75 21.54 14.07
CA SER A 348 8.06 22.16 15.37
C SER A 348 8.79 23.49 15.23
N SER A 349 9.37 23.79 14.06
CA SER A 349 10.07 25.05 13.77
C SER A 349 9.13 26.11 13.20
N VAL A 350 8.40 25.77 12.13
CA VAL A 350 7.58 26.75 11.37
C VAL A 350 6.07 26.54 11.49
N GLY A 351 5.63 25.50 12.21
CA GLY A 351 4.24 25.10 12.29
C GLY A 351 3.81 24.22 11.10
N ARG A 352 2.75 23.42 11.32
CA ARG A 352 2.28 22.41 10.36
C ARG A 352 1.95 22.99 8.98
N GLU A 353 1.19 24.10 8.93
CA GLU A 353 0.74 24.67 7.66
C GLU A 353 1.92 25.12 6.79
N GLN A 354 2.89 25.84 7.39
CA GLN A 354 4.07 26.30 6.66
C GLN A 354 5.00 25.14 6.28
N ALA A 355 5.22 24.16 7.17
CA ALA A 355 6.04 23.00 6.86
C ALA A 355 5.47 22.19 5.68
N VAL A 356 4.15 21.98 5.64
CA VAL A 356 3.48 21.32 4.51
C VAL A 356 3.57 22.15 3.23
N ALA A 357 3.41 23.48 3.32
CA ALA A 357 3.59 24.38 2.18
C ALA A 357 5.03 24.34 1.64
N ASN A 358 6.04 24.29 2.51
CA ASN A 358 7.44 24.18 2.14
C ASN A 358 7.74 22.83 1.45
N ARG A 359 7.19 21.71 1.95
CA ARG A 359 7.29 20.40 1.28
C ARG A 359 6.66 20.44 -0.12
N GLU A 360 5.48 21.07 -0.26
CA GLU A 360 4.85 21.25 -1.58
C GLU A 360 5.71 22.11 -2.51
N LYS A 361 6.27 23.22 -2.01
CA LYS A 361 7.17 24.13 -2.76
C LYS A 361 8.38 23.37 -3.30
N ILE A 362 9.04 22.57 -2.47
CA ILE A 362 10.18 21.71 -2.84
C ILE A 362 9.80 20.73 -3.95
N VAL A 363 8.67 20.03 -3.81
CA VAL A 363 8.23 19.03 -4.79
C VAL A 363 7.85 19.69 -6.12
N ARG A 364 7.16 20.82 -6.10
CA ARG A 364 6.84 21.57 -7.34
C ARG A 364 8.10 22.04 -8.04
N TRP A 365 9.08 22.59 -7.31
CA TRP A 365 10.38 22.96 -7.86
C TRP A 365 11.09 21.78 -8.53
N TRP A 366 11.06 20.59 -7.90
CA TRP A 366 11.64 19.39 -8.48
C TRP A 366 10.98 19.02 -9.81
N ILE A 367 9.64 19.02 -9.86
CA ILE A 367 8.87 18.69 -11.05
C ILE A 367 9.18 19.70 -12.17
N ASP A 368 9.16 21.00 -11.88
CA ASP A 368 9.47 22.05 -12.85
C ASP A 368 10.90 21.92 -13.40
N THR A 369 11.85 21.52 -12.54
CA THR A 369 13.24 21.29 -12.94
C THR A 369 13.38 20.05 -13.82
N VAL A 370 12.67 18.97 -13.51
CA VAL A 370 12.60 17.76 -14.34
C VAL A 370 12.00 18.09 -15.70
N GLU A 371 10.87 18.79 -15.75
CA GLU A 371 10.22 19.21 -17.00
C GLU A 371 11.13 20.06 -17.87
N THR A 372 11.77 21.07 -17.28
CA THR A 372 12.68 21.97 -17.99
C THR A 372 13.86 21.20 -18.57
N ARG A 373 14.49 20.31 -17.79
CA ARG A 373 15.63 19.51 -18.25
C ARG A 373 15.21 18.51 -19.32
N TRP A 374 14.05 17.87 -19.16
CA TRP A 374 13.50 16.93 -20.14
C TRP A 374 13.23 17.61 -21.49
N ALA A 375 12.57 18.76 -21.48
CA ALA A 375 12.27 19.53 -22.69
C ALA A 375 13.55 19.98 -23.40
N ASN A 376 14.57 20.43 -22.65
CA ASN A 376 15.86 20.86 -23.20
C ASN A 376 16.69 19.70 -23.77
N ALA A 377 16.60 18.51 -23.17
CA ALA A 377 17.34 17.34 -23.64
C ALA A 377 16.81 16.80 -24.97
N GLY A 378 15.50 16.95 -25.24
CA GLY A 378 14.92 16.62 -26.54
C GLY A 378 14.96 15.14 -26.90
N TYR A 379 14.82 14.24 -25.90
CA TYR A 379 14.86 12.79 -26.11
C TYR A 379 13.85 12.31 -27.16
N THR A 380 14.34 11.64 -28.20
CA THR A 380 13.54 11.27 -29.38
C THR A 380 12.91 9.88 -29.28
N HIS A 381 13.46 9.01 -28.42
CA HIS A 381 13.02 7.63 -28.21
C HIS A 381 12.41 7.38 -26.83
N LEU A 382 12.24 8.44 -26.02
CA LEU A 382 11.66 8.36 -24.68
C LEU A 382 10.34 9.12 -24.59
N LYS A 383 9.53 8.75 -23.60
CA LYS A 383 8.32 9.48 -23.20
C LYS A 383 8.25 9.56 -21.68
N LEU A 384 8.42 10.75 -21.11
CA LEU A 384 8.12 10.99 -19.70
C LEU A 384 6.63 10.75 -19.48
N SER A 385 6.32 9.72 -18.71
CA SER A 385 4.96 9.18 -18.55
C SER A 385 4.45 9.31 -17.12
N GLY A 386 5.35 9.50 -16.16
CA GLY A 386 4.96 9.76 -14.79
C GLY A 386 6.14 10.05 -13.87
N LEU A 387 5.80 10.21 -12.61
CA LEU A 387 6.70 10.44 -11.50
C LEU A 387 6.46 9.38 -10.43
N TYR A 388 7.47 9.06 -9.64
CA TYR A 388 7.40 8.00 -8.63
C TYR A 388 7.70 8.55 -7.24
N TRP A 389 6.76 8.42 -6.30
CA TRP A 389 7.00 8.83 -4.92
C TRP A 389 7.95 7.85 -4.23
N LEU A 390 9.13 8.31 -3.80
CA LEU A 390 10.20 7.42 -3.35
C LEU A 390 9.96 6.80 -1.97
N SER A 391 9.29 7.50 -1.05
CA SER A 391 9.03 6.96 0.28
C SER A 391 7.98 5.84 0.19
N GLU A 392 8.36 4.63 0.61
CA GLU A 392 7.55 3.40 0.43
C GLU A 392 6.42 3.26 1.47
N GLN A 393 6.17 4.30 2.27
CA GLN A 393 5.04 4.39 3.20
C GLN A 393 4.47 5.81 3.22
N ILE A 394 3.19 5.94 3.59
CA ILE A 394 2.67 7.25 3.95
C ILE A 394 3.26 7.61 5.31
N SER A 395 3.77 8.83 5.46
CA SER A 395 4.32 9.29 6.73
C SER A 395 3.34 9.06 7.88
N VAL A 396 3.92 8.67 9.02
CA VAL A 396 3.22 8.41 10.27
C VAL A 396 2.74 9.70 10.94
N SER A 397 3.23 10.85 10.50
CA SER A 397 2.79 12.16 10.98
C SER A 397 1.32 12.44 10.64
N ALA A 398 0.74 13.42 11.34
CA ALA A 398 -0.61 13.87 11.06
C ALA A 398 -0.73 14.60 9.70
N SER A 399 0.38 15.03 9.11
CA SER A 399 0.44 15.71 7.81
C SER A 399 0.79 14.78 6.65
N GLY A 400 1.27 13.55 6.90
CA GLY A 400 1.66 12.59 5.86
C GLY A 400 0.63 12.43 4.72
N PRO A 401 -0.65 12.11 5.01
CA PRO A 401 -1.68 12.02 3.97
C PRO A 401 -1.95 13.33 3.22
N GLU A 402 -1.80 14.48 3.90
CA GLU A 402 -1.97 15.80 3.27
C GLU A 402 -0.81 16.11 2.32
N THR A 403 0.43 15.83 2.74
CA THR A 403 1.62 15.97 1.91
C THR A 403 1.49 15.13 0.64
N LEU A 404 1.10 13.85 0.73
CA LEU A 404 0.92 13.03 -0.46
C LEU A 404 -0.18 13.54 -1.41
N ARG A 405 -1.30 14.07 -0.89
CA ARG A 405 -2.30 14.71 -1.75
C ARG A 405 -1.74 15.91 -2.52
N ARG A 406 -0.89 16.71 -1.89
CA ARG A 406 -0.23 17.85 -2.55
C ARG A 406 0.81 17.39 -3.59
N VAL A 407 1.55 16.32 -3.31
CA VAL A 407 2.47 15.68 -4.27
C VAL A 407 1.70 15.17 -5.50
N SER A 408 0.61 14.44 -5.28
CA SER A 408 -0.27 13.97 -6.35
C SER A 408 -0.82 15.12 -7.19
N ALA A 409 -1.35 16.16 -6.54
CA ALA A 409 -1.83 17.35 -7.23
C ALA A 409 -0.71 18.01 -8.07
N ALA A 410 0.49 18.17 -7.53
CA ALA A 410 1.63 18.75 -8.25
C ALA A 410 2.03 17.93 -9.50
N ALA A 411 1.97 16.59 -9.41
CA ALA A 411 2.19 15.71 -10.56
C ALA A 411 1.08 15.87 -11.62
N HIS A 412 -0.20 15.88 -11.19
CA HIS A 412 -1.36 15.99 -12.06
C HIS A 412 -1.47 17.36 -12.75
N ASP A 413 -1.14 18.44 -12.05
CA ASP A 413 -1.09 19.80 -12.60
C ASP A 413 -0.12 19.91 -13.79
N ASN A 414 0.92 19.06 -13.79
CA ASN A 414 1.92 18.94 -14.86
C ASN A 414 1.61 17.81 -15.86
N GLY A 415 0.42 17.20 -15.80
CA GLY A 415 -0.03 16.17 -16.74
C GLY A 415 0.60 14.79 -16.55
N HIS A 416 1.28 14.55 -15.42
CA HIS A 416 1.93 13.28 -15.12
C HIS A 416 1.06 12.34 -14.31
N LYS A 417 1.37 11.05 -14.37
CA LYS A 417 0.86 10.03 -13.46
C LYS A 417 1.78 9.89 -12.25
N LEU A 418 1.23 9.70 -11.06
CA LEU A 418 2.01 9.40 -9.86
C LEU A 418 2.01 7.88 -9.60
N PHE A 419 3.21 7.33 -9.50
CA PHE A 419 3.49 5.91 -9.24
C PHE A 419 3.99 5.70 -7.81
N TRP A 420 3.75 4.51 -7.26
CA TRP A 420 4.19 4.14 -5.92
C TRP A 420 4.40 2.63 -5.74
N ILE A 421 5.36 2.22 -4.91
CA ILE A 421 5.62 0.81 -4.59
C ILE A 421 5.72 0.71 -3.06
N PRO A 422 4.60 0.43 -2.37
CA PRO A 422 4.61 0.25 -0.92
C PRO A 422 5.16 -1.13 -0.53
N HIS A 423 6.07 -1.14 0.44
CA HIS A 423 6.53 -2.37 1.09
C HIS A 423 5.40 -3.09 1.85
N PHE A 424 5.59 -4.35 2.21
CA PHE A 424 4.54 -5.19 2.77
C PHE A 424 3.90 -4.63 4.06
N LEU A 425 4.72 -3.95 4.86
CA LEU A 425 4.33 -3.33 6.13
C LEU A 425 4.15 -1.81 6.00
N ALA A 426 3.96 -1.30 4.77
CA ALA A 426 3.82 0.12 4.52
C ALA A 426 2.60 0.70 5.25
N TYR A 427 2.84 1.68 6.10
CA TYR A 427 1.79 2.36 6.84
C TYR A 427 0.83 3.06 5.87
N LYS A 428 -0.48 2.85 6.10
CA LYS A 428 -1.60 3.42 5.31
C LYS A 428 -1.54 3.12 3.80
N SER A 429 -0.95 1.99 3.39
CA SER A 429 -0.94 1.58 1.98
C SER A 429 -2.33 1.53 1.33
N TYR A 430 -3.37 1.19 2.09
CA TYR A 430 -4.76 1.21 1.62
C TYR A 430 -5.24 2.59 1.12
N MET A 431 -4.61 3.69 1.54
CA MET A 431 -5.01 5.06 1.20
C MET A 431 -4.45 5.55 -0.13
N TRP A 432 -3.66 4.75 -0.85
CA TRP A 432 -2.92 5.22 -2.04
C TRP A 432 -3.80 5.97 -3.06
N SER A 433 -4.98 5.43 -3.37
CA SER A 433 -5.94 6.08 -4.27
C SER A 433 -6.56 7.34 -3.66
N ASP A 434 -6.84 7.33 -2.36
CA ASP A 434 -7.44 8.47 -1.63
C ASP A 434 -6.48 9.66 -1.51
N VAL A 435 -5.17 9.41 -1.60
CA VAL A 435 -4.14 10.43 -1.66
C VAL A 435 -3.76 10.82 -3.10
N GLY A 436 -4.42 10.24 -4.11
CA GLY A 436 -4.31 10.64 -5.51
C GLY A 436 -3.20 9.95 -6.30
N ILE A 437 -2.59 8.87 -5.78
CA ILE A 437 -1.64 8.06 -6.56
C ILE A 437 -2.42 7.33 -7.67
N ASP A 438 -1.90 7.34 -8.90
CA ASP A 438 -2.56 6.72 -10.05
C ASP A 438 -2.23 5.24 -10.22
N ALA A 439 -0.99 4.85 -9.92
CA ALA A 439 -0.52 3.47 -10.11
C ALA A 439 0.36 3.00 -8.96
N ALA A 440 -0.12 2.03 -8.19
CA ALA A 440 0.66 1.38 -7.15
C ALA A 440 0.95 -0.08 -7.49
N ALA A 441 2.12 -0.59 -7.11
CA ALA A 441 2.45 -2.02 -7.15
C ALA A 441 2.89 -2.50 -5.75
N PHE A 442 2.13 -3.41 -5.15
CA PHE A 442 2.38 -3.85 -3.77
C PHE A 442 3.57 -4.82 -3.73
N GLN A 443 4.50 -4.58 -2.80
CA GLN A 443 5.74 -5.33 -2.68
C GLN A 443 5.63 -6.44 -1.61
N PRO A 444 5.82 -7.72 -1.98
CA PRO A 444 5.74 -8.81 -1.01
C PRO A 444 6.90 -8.87 0.01
N ASN A 445 8.09 -8.35 -0.33
CA ASN A 445 9.35 -8.50 0.42
C ASN A 445 9.83 -9.96 0.62
N TYR A 446 9.19 -10.93 -0.04
CA TYR A 446 9.49 -12.36 0.10
C TYR A 446 10.91 -12.71 -0.35
N PHE A 447 11.44 -12.00 -1.35
CA PHE A 447 12.79 -12.27 -1.87
C PHE A 447 13.89 -12.07 -0.81
N PHE A 448 13.67 -11.18 0.16
CA PHE A 448 14.71 -10.71 1.07
C PHE A 448 14.70 -11.39 2.45
N GLU A 449 13.55 -11.85 2.92
CA GLU A 449 13.42 -12.43 4.26
C GLU A 449 13.15 -13.94 4.21
N ASP A 450 13.57 -14.66 5.24
CA ASP A 450 13.22 -16.07 5.40
C ASP A 450 11.79 -16.20 5.95
N MET A 451 10.86 -16.58 5.07
CA MET A 451 9.44 -16.70 5.40
C MET A 451 8.72 -17.72 4.50
N SER A 452 7.46 -18.03 4.84
CA SER A 452 6.60 -18.92 4.06
C SER A 452 6.23 -18.33 2.70
N ALA A 453 6.07 -19.20 1.69
CA ALA A 453 5.56 -18.82 0.36
C ALA A 453 4.12 -18.27 0.40
N GLU A 454 3.38 -18.50 1.50
CA GLU A 454 2.10 -17.83 1.82
C GLU A 454 2.22 -16.31 1.75
N ARG A 455 3.42 -15.74 1.90
CA ARG A 455 3.66 -14.31 1.66
C ARG A 455 3.19 -13.85 0.28
N ILE A 456 3.45 -14.62 -0.77
CA ILE A 456 3.06 -14.25 -2.13
C ILE A 456 1.54 -14.29 -2.29
N GLU A 457 0.87 -15.20 -1.58
CA GLU A 457 -0.60 -15.29 -1.51
C GLU A 457 -1.19 -14.05 -0.83
N ASP A 458 -0.71 -13.72 0.36
CA ASP A 458 -1.21 -12.60 1.15
C ASP A 458 -0.95 -11.26 0.44
N ALA A 459 0.25 -11.06 -0.10
CA ALA A 459 0.56 -9.88 -0.90
C ALA A 459 -0.34 -9.78 -2.14
N SER A 460 -0.61 -10.90 -2.80
CA SER A 460 -1.55 -10.96 -3.93
C SER A 460 -2.98 -10.61 -3.52
N ALA A 461 -3.43 -11.06 -2.35
CA ALA A 461 -4.75 -10.75 -1.81
C ALA A 461 -4.87 -9.28 -1.40
N ILE A 462 -3.84 -8.71 -0.78
CA ILE A 462 -3.74 -7.29 -0.43
C ILE A 462 -3.76 -6.42 -1.70
N ALA A 463 -2.96 -6.76 -2.71
CA ALA A 463 -2.92 -6.04 -3.98
C ALA A 463 -4.30 -6.01 -4.64
N LYS A 464 -5.02 -7.14 -4.72
CA LYS A 464 -6.40 -7.15 -5.24
C LYS A 464 -7.35 -6.31 -4.39
N ARG A 465 -7.24 -6.42 -3.06
CA ARG A 465 -8.11 -5.71 -2.11
C ARG A 465 -8.00 -4.20 -2.26
N TYR A 466 -6.78 -3.68 -2.39
CA TYR A 466 -6.55 -2.25 -2.52
C TYR A 466 -6.51 -1.78 -3.98
N GLY A 467 -6.68 -2.66 -4.97
CA GLY A 467 -6.67 -2.28 -6.37
C GLY A 467 -5.28 -1.93 -6.91
N MET A 468 -4.23 -2.56 -6.38
CA MET A 468 -2.83 -2.36 -6.77
C MET A 468 -2.34 -3.43 -7.76
N GLY A 469 -1.23 -3.15 -8.43
CA GLY A 469 -0.37 -4.13 -9.09
C GLY A 469 0.49 -4.90 -8.09
N VAL A 470 1.49 -5.63 -8.59
CA VAL A 470 2.44 -6.40 -7.76
C VAL A 470 3.86 -6.07 -8.18
N GLU A 471 4.76 -5.90 -7.21
CA GLU A 471 6.20 -5.90 -7.48
C GLU A 471 6.74 -7.33 -7.48
N VAL A 472 7.51 -7.66 -8.52
CA VAL A 472 8.28 -8.90 -8.63
C VAL A 472 9.72 -8.59 -8.24
N GLU A 473 10.17 -9.16 -7.13
CA GLU A 473 11.48 -8.84 -6.54
C GLU A 473 12.49 -9.97 -6.80
N PHE A 474 13.65 -9.59 -7.33
CA PHE A 474 14.83 -10.44 -7.43
C PHE A 474 16.12 -9.61 -7.49
N ASP A 475 17.27 -10.24 -7.31
CA ASP A 475 18.58 -9.61 -7.53
C ASP A 475 19.62 -10.64 -7.99
N GLU A 476 20.87 -10.20 -8.14
CA GLU A 476 21.98 -11.01 -8.66
C GLU A 476 22.23 -12.30 -7.87
N ARG A 477 21.79 -12.40 -6.61
CA ARG A 477 21.96 -13.63 -5.81
C ARG A 477 21.25 -14.82 -6.44
N MET A 478 20.13 -14.62 -7.15
CA MET A 478 19.42 -15.72 -7.83
C MET A 478 20.27 -16.46 -8.87
N LEU A 479 21.36 -15.84 -9.34
CA LEU A 479 22.28 -16.39 -10.33
C LEU A 479 23.19 -17.49 -9.73
N THR A 480 23.43 -17.46 -8.42
CA THR A 480 24.47 -18.29 -7.79
C THR A 480 24.02 -18.96 -6.48
N ASP A 481 22.95 -18.47 -5.85
CA ASP A 481 22.40 -19.00 -4.61
C ASP A 481 21.04 -19.65 -4.86
N ASP A 482 20.93 -20.92 -4.50
CA ASP A 482 19.74 -21.75 -4.73
C ASP A 482 18.52 -21.25 -3.95
N VAL A 483 18.72 -20.69 -2.75
CA VAL A 483 17.63 -20.12 -1.95
C VAL A 483 17.01 -18.93 -2.68
N PHE A 484 17.85 -18.03 -3.20
CA PHE A 484 17.36 -16.86 -3.94
C PHE A 484 16.81 -17.23 -5.31
N ARG A 485 17.35 -18.27 -5.95
CA ARG A 485 16.77 -18.85 -7.16
C ARG A 485 15.35 -19.37 -6.90
N ASP A 486 15.15 -20.13 -5.83
CA ASP A 486 13.84 -20.68 -5.48
C ASP A 486 12.85 -19.58 -5.09
N ARG A 487 13.33 -18.51 -4.43
CA ARG A 487 12.50 -17.33 -4.16
C ARG A 487 12.04 -16.67 -5.46
N TYR A 488 12.92 -16.45 -6.43
CA TYR A 488 12.56 -15.92 -7.74
C TYR A 488 11.53 -16.81 -8.46
N ILE A 489 11.75 -18.13 -8.50
CA ILE A 489 10.79 -19.09 -9.07
C ILE A 489 9.44 -19.00 -8.36
N THR A 490 9.43 -18.82 -7.03
CA THR A 490 8.21 -18.68 -6.24
C THR A 490 7.41 -17.44 -6.64
N TYR A 491 8.06 -16.29 -6.92
CA TYR A 491 7.37 -15.13 -7.50
C TYR A 491 6.77 -15.43 -8.87
N LEU A 492 7.48 -16.10 -9.76
CA LEU A 492 6.93 -16.38 -11.09
C LEU A 492 5.77 -17.38 -11.02
N ASN A 493 5.91 -18.44 -10.22
CA ASN A 493 4.86 -19.42 -9.94
C ASN A 493 3.62 -18.75 -9.32
N GLY A 494 3.83 -17.85 -8.36
CA GLY A 494 2.78 -17.04 -7.76
C GLY A 494 2.00 -16.24 -8.79
N GLY A 495 2.67 -15.69 -9.81
CA GLY A 495 2.01 -14.89 -10.84
C GLY A 495 1.06 -15.71 -11.71
N VAL A 496 1.40 -16.98 -11.94
CA VAL A 496 0.51 -17.94 -12.58
C VAL A 496 -0.64 -18.34 -11.65
N LYS A 497 -0.34 -18.69 -10.40
CA LYS A 497 -1.31 -19.21 -9.42
C LYS A 497 -2.35 -18.15 -9.02
N TYR A 498 -1.91 -16.94 -8.73
CA TYR A 498 -2.73 -15.85 -8.20
C TYR A 498 -3.21 -14.87 -9.26
N GLY A 499 -2.65 -14.95 -10.47
CA GLY A 499 -3.17 -14.31 -11.69
C GLY A 499 -2.52 -12.97 -12.06
N TYR A 500 -1.56 -12.45 -11.29
CA TYR A 500 -0.95 -11.16 -11.59
C TYR A 500 -0.12 -11.15 -12.87
N MET A 501 0.41 -12.30 -13.31
CA MET A 501 1.20 -12.40 -14.56
C MET A 501 0.43 -11.93 -15.81
N LYS A 502 -0.91 -12.04 -15.83
CA LYS A 502 -1.71 -11.77 -17.04
C LYS A 502 -2.59 -10.52 -16.96
N SER A 503 -2.81 -10.01 -15.76
CA SER A 503 -3.91 -9.06 -15.51
C SER A 503 -3.48 -7.87 -14.68
N ALA A 504 -2.29 -7.89 -14.09
CA ALA A 504 -1.81 -6.80 -13.26
C ALA A 504 -0.80 -5.92 -14.00
N PHE A 505 -0.74 -4.66 -13.61
CA PHE A 505 0.45 -3.83 -13.71
C PHE A 505 1.54 -4.43 -12.82
N LEU A 506 2.75 -4.58 -13.35
CA LEU A 506 3.87 -5.19 -12.66
C LEU A 506 5.07 -4.24 -12.62
N ALA A 507 5.67 -4.12 -11.44
CA ALA A 507 6.97 -3.50 -11.24
C ALA A 507 8.02 -4.60 -11.01
N TYR A 508 9.25 -4.39 -11.48
CA TYR A 508 10.30 -5.39 -11.40
C TYR A 508 11.53 -4.80 -10.71
N TYR A 509 11.73 -5.18 -9.45
CA TYR A 509 13.00 -4.97 -8.75
C TYR A 509 13.98 -6.06 -9.16
N GLN A 510 15.21 -5.66 -9.49
CA GLN A 510 16.23 -6.55 -10.07
C GLN A 510 17.62 -6.39 -9.43
N GLY A 511 17.75 -5.68 -8.31
CA GLY A 511 19.06 -5.22 -7.85
C GLY A 511 19.66 -4.21 -8.84
N ASN A 512 20.90 -4.42 -9.27
CA ASN A 512 21.55 -3.56 -10.26
C ASN A 512 21.72 -4.23 -11.62
N ASP A 513 22.16 -5.49 -11.67
CA ASP A 513 22.63 -6.14 -12.90
C ASP A 513 22.02 -7.54 -13.11
N ALA A 514 20.99 -7.95 -12.37
CA ALA A 514 20.51 -9.34 -12.40
C ALA A 514 20.01 -9.76 -13.78
N VAL A 515 19.23 -8.89 -14.44
CA VAL A 515 18.73 -9.14 -15.81
C VAL A 515 19.88 -9.11 -16.81
N LEU A 516 20.79 -8.13 -16.72
CA LEU A 516 21.97 -8.00 -17.58
C LEU A 516 22.86 -9.25 -17.50
N GLN A 517 23.19 -9.69 -16.28
CA GLN A 517 24.05 -10.85 -16.05
C GLN A 517 23.38 -12.15 -16.52
N ALA A 518 22.09 -12.33 -16.23
CA ALA A 518 21.33 -13.49 -16.72
C ALA A 518 21.31 -13.52 -18.26
N ALA A 519 21.02 -12.38 -18.90
CA ALA A 519 20.97 -12.29 -20.36
C ALA A 519 22.31 -12.61 -21.03
N ASN A 520 23.43 -12.14 -20.46
CA ASN A 520 24.77 -12.35 -21.02
C ASN A 520 25.44 -13.65 -20.57
N SER A 521 24.81 -14.43 -19.68
CA SER A 521 25.45 -15.61 -19.13
C SER A 521 25.57 -16.72 -20.17
N SER A 522 26.74 -17.36 -20.20
CA SER A 522 26.98 -18.60 -20.93
C SER A 522 26.67 -19.85 -20.11
N ASP A 523 26.41 -19.70 -18.80
CA ASP A 523 25.91 -20.77 -17.95
C ASP A 523 24.41 -20.96 -18.20
N PRO A 524 23.97 -22.12 -18.72
CA PRO A 524 22.55 -22.38 -18.95
C PRO A 524 21.69 -22.24 -17.69
N ARG A 525 22.25 -22.48 -16.49
CA ARG A 525 21.54 -22.35 -15.21
C ARG A 525 21.18 -20.89 -14.92
N GLN A 526 22.04 -19.95 -15.29
CA GLN A 526 21.79 -18.52 -15.12
C GLN A 526 20.98 -17.96 -16.28
N ARG A 527 21.34 -18.34 -17.51
CA ARG A 527 20.71 -17.85 -18.74
C ARG A 527 19.20 -18.14 -18.77
N VAL A 528 18.78 -19.32 -18.31
CA VAL A 528 17.36 -19.69 -18.26
C VAL A 528 16.52 -18.76 -17.39
N LEU A 529 17.10 -18.05 -16.41
CA LEU A 529 16.37 -17.10 -15.58
C LEU A 529 15.87 -15.89 -16.38
N TYR A 530 16.66 -15.45 -17.35
CA TYR A 530 16.25 -14.40 -18.28
C TYR A 530 15.17 -14.86 -19.25
N ASP A 531 15.26 -16.11 -19.73
CA ASP A 531 14.23 -16.71 -20.58
C ASP A 531 12.90 -16.85 -19.80
N TRP A 532 12.94 -17.27 -18.53
CA TRP A 532 11.75 -17.31 -17.67
C TRP A 532 11.17 -15.93 -17.38
N LEU A 533 12.01 -14.91 -17.20
CA LEU A 533 11.54 -13.53 -17.06
C LEU A 533 10.79 -13.07 -18.31
N HIS A 534 11.35 -13.31 -19.50
CA HIS A 534 10.69 -13.01 -20.77
C HIS A 534 9.36 -13.75 -20.90
N GLU A 535 9.35 -15.07 -20.69
CA GLU A 535 8.13 -15.87 -20.74
C GLU A 535 7.06 -15.33 -19.78
N PHE A 536 7.47 -14.88 -18.59
CA PHE A 536 6.58 -14.34 -17.57
C PHE A 536 5.98 -13.00 -17.98
N VAL A 537 6.82 -12.07 -18.44
CA VAL A 537 6.43 -10.77 -19.00
C VAL A 537 5.53 -10.93 -20.24
N ARG A 538 5.57 -12.06 -20.93
CA ARG A 538 4.66 -12.39 -22.05
C ARG A 538 3.43 -13.18 -21.65
N GLY A 539 3.29 -13.53 -20.38
CA GLY A 539 2.17 -14.33 -19.88
C GLY A 539 2.18 -15.80 -20.33
N THR A 540 3.35 -16.31 -20.72
CA THR A 540 3.58 -17.66 -21.26
C THR A 540 4.40 -18.58 -20.35
N TYR A 541 4.98 -18.03 -19.27
CA TYR A 541 5.74 -18.78 -18.29
C TYR A 541 4.96 -19.96 -17.73
N ARG A 542 5.65 -21.09 -17.59
CA ARG A 542 5.11 -22.31 -16.97
C ARG A 542 5.76 -22.51 -15.61
N PRO A 543 4.97 -22.85 -14.57
CA PRO A 543 5.52 -23.02 -13.24
C PRO A 543 6.70 -23.99 -13.20
N GLN A 544 7.76 -23.59 -12.51
CA GLN A 544 8.96 -24.39 -12.32
C GLN A 544 8.97 -25.02 -10.94
N SER A 545 9.69 -26.13 -10.78
CA SER A 545 9.92 -26.73 -9.47
C SER A 545 10.95 -25.92 -8.68
N THR A 546 10.71 -25.73 -7.39
CA THR A 546 11.72 -25.24 -6.44
C THR A 546 12.49 -26.44 -5.85
N GLY A 547 13.73 -26.21 -5.43
CA GLY A 547 14.64 -27.22 -4.88
C GLY A 547 14.28 -27.77 -3.51
#